data_AF-A0A9N8KDX7-F1
#
_entry.id   AF-A0A9N8KDX7-F1
#
_cell.length_a   1.000
_cell.length_b   1.000
_cell.length_c   1.000
_cell.angle_alpha   90.00
_cell.angle_beta   90.00
_cell.angle_gamma   90.00
#
_symmetry.space_group_name_H-M   'P 1'
#
loop_
_entity.id
_entity.type
_entity.pdbx_description
1 polymer ?
#
loop_
_entity_poly.entity_id
_entity_poly.type
_entity_poly.pdbx_seq_one_letter_code
_entity_poly.pdbx_strand_id
1 'polypeptide(L)'
;MSEAENKPKDVAADAPKSDETKTVTEQATETAAAAASAVKDNVFSMFGGGPKKEKADEKDEGADEPSGSSKATAAKTADEEDEVDDKEPDVHFEPVVHLTEKVDTKTHEESEEQTFKMRAKLFKFDRDSREWKERGTGEVRLLKHKENGRTRLVMRRDKTLKVCANHYVVPDMKLSPNVGSDRSWVWNASADVSEGEPEAQTLAIRFGNSENANLFKEAFIKAQQENEALFSKSD
;
A
#
# COMPACT_ATOMS: atom_id res chain seq x y z
N MET A 1 72.59 5.32 -33.92
CA MET A 1 73.00 3.93 -34.21
C MET A 1 72.37 3.07 -33.13
N SER A 2 71.48 2.12 -33.36
CA SER A 2 70.91 1.52 -34.57
C SER A 2 69.68 0.74 -34.11
N GLU A 3 68.57 0.88 -34.84
CA GLU A 3 67.41 -0.01 -34.81
C GLU A 3 67.79 -1.42 -35.28
N ALA A 4 67.06 -2.44 -34.83
CA ALA A 4 66.56 -3.53 -35.67
C ALA A 4 65.63 -4.47 -34.88
N GLU A 5 64.35 -4.46 -35.25
CA GLU A 5 63.45 -5.62 -35.20
C GLU A 5 64.04 -6.83 -35.95
N ASN A 6 63.74 -8.06 -35.49
CA ASN A 6 63.11 -9.05 -36.38
C ASN A 6 62.52 -10.25 -35.60
N LYS A 7 61.34 -10.70 -36.04
CA LYS A 7 60.68 -11.98 -35.70
C LYS A 7 60.39 -12.73 -37.00
N PRO A 8 60.46 -14.07 -37.03
CA PRO A 8 59.32 -14.88 -37.57
C PRO A 8 59.03 -16.12 -36.69
N LYS A 9 57.78 -16.54 -36.39
CA LYS A 9 56.80 -17.37 -37.16
C LYS A 9 57.38 -18.73 -37.62
N ASP A 10 56.78 -19.91 -37.51
CA ASP A 10 55.47 -20.47 -37.13
C ASP A 10 55.67 -22.01 -36.92
N VAL A 11 54.63 -22.73 -36.46
CA VAL A 11 54.16 -24.08 -36.91
C VAL A 11 53.72 -24.99 -35.75
N ALA A 12 52.45 -25.43 -35.87
CA ALA A 12 51.74 -26.36 -35.02
C ALA A 12 51.98 -27.84 -35.44
N ALA A 13 51.82 -28.79 -34.50
CA ALA A 13 50.84 -29.90 -34.59
C ALA A 13 51.09 -31.03 -33.56
N ASP A 14 49.95 -31.56 -33.10
CA ASP A 14 49.62 -32.95 -32.75
C ASP A 14 49.76 -33.48 -31.30
N ALA A 15 48.64 -34.04 -30.84
CA ALA A 15 48.36 -34.67 -29.53
C ALA A 15 48.66 -36.19 -29.59
N PRO A 16 48.57 -37.04 -28.52
CA PRO A 16 47.32 -37.27 -27.76
C PRO A 16 47.45 -37.63 -26.24
N LYS A 17 46.30 -37.51 -25.54
CA LYS A 17 45.71 -38.33 -24.44
C LYS A 17 46.59 -38.75 -23.24
N SER A 18 46.14 -38.87 -22.00
CA SER A 18 44.94 -38.55 -21.21
C SER A 18 45.23 -39.22 -19.85
N ASP A 19 45.16 -38.54 -18.71
CA ASP A 19 44.49 -39.13 -17.54
C ASP A 19 44.17 -38.10 -16.44
N GLU A 20 43.07 -38.43 -15.77
CA GLU A 20 42.24 -37.81 -14.75
C GLU A 20 42.77 -36.69 -13.83
N THR A 21 42.00 -35.60 -13.73
CA THR A 21 41.62 -35.00 -12.44
C THR A 21 40.26 -34.30 -12.57
N LYS A 22 39.21 -34.84 -11.93
CA LYS A 22 37.89 -34.20 -11.82
C LYS A 22 37.91 -33.18 -10.67
N THR A 23 37.71 -31.90 -10.99
CA THR A 23 37.50 -30.80 -10.04
C THR A 23 36.01 -30.54 -9.78
N VAL A 24 35.74 -30.08 -8.56
CA VAL A 24 34.49 -30.05 -7.79
C VAL A 24 33.52 -28.94 -8.23
N THR A 25 33.07 -28.91 -9.48
CA THR A 25 32.23 -27.79 -9.98
C THR A 25 30.91 -28.18 -10.67
N GLU A 26 30.37 -29.38 -10.43
CA GLU A 26 29.07 -29.80 -11.00
C GLU A 26 28.06 -30.36 -9.96
N GLN A 27 28.30 -30.13 -8.67
CA GLN A 27 27.41 -30.57 -7.60
C GLN A 27 26.84 -29.37 -6.81
N ALA A 28 26.19 -28.44 -7.52
CA ALA A 28 25.40 -27.36 -6.90
C ALA A 28 24.15 -26.96 -7.72
N THR A 29 23.87 -27.66 -8.82
CA THR A 29 22.76 -27.34 -9.74
C THR A 29 21.55 -28.28 -9.63
N GLU A 30 21.59 -29.34 -8.81
CA GLU A 30 20.45 -30.26 -8.65
C GLU A 30 19.71 -30.17 -7.30
N THR A 31 20.17 -29.37 -6.34
CA THR A 31 19.46 -29.18 -5.05
C THR A 31 18.52 -27.97 -5.03
N ALA A 32 18.43 -27.21 -6.13
CA ALA A 32 17.57 -26.03 -6.27
C ALA A 32 16.18 -26.33 -6.89
N ALA A 33 15.93 -27.56 -7.36
CA ALA A 33 14.67 -27.91 -8.04
C ALA A 33 13.62 -28.60 -7.14
N ALA A 34 13.99 -29.09 -5.94
CA ALA A 34 13.07 -29.82 -5.06
C ALA A 34 12.52 -29.01 -3.87
N ALA A 35 13.07 -27.82 -3.58
CA ALA A 35 12.58 -26.93 -2.51
C ALA A 35 11.65 -25.80 -3.01
N ALA A 36 11.34 -25.77 -4.31
CA ALA A 36 10.45 -24.78 -4.94
C ALA A 36 8.99 -25.26 -5.09
N SER A 37 8.66 -26.48 -4.65
CA SER A 37 7.34 -27.10 -4.84
C SER A 37 6.48 -27.20 -3.56
N ALA A 38 6.92 -26.66 -2.41
CA ALA A 38 6.23 -26.86 -1.12
C ALA A 38 5.90 -25.57 -0.34
N VAL A 39 5.89 -24.40 -0.97
CA VAL A 39 5.47 -23.12 -0.32
C VAL A 39 4.35 -22.41 -1.09
N LYS A 40 3.89 -22.96 -2.21
CA LYS A 40 2.85 -22.31 -3.04
C LYS A 40 1.41 -22.54 -2.56
N ASP A 41 1.17 -23.45 -1.61
CA ASP A 41 -0.20 -23.90 -1.31
C ASP A 41 -0.77 -23.43 0.05
N ASN A 42 -0.08 -22.58 0.82
CA ASN A 42 -0.51 -22.29 2.20
C ASN A 42 -0.66 -20.82 2.63
N VAL A 43 -0.80 -19.86 1.70
CA VAL A 43 -0.95 -18.43 2.08
C VAL A 43 -2.16 -17.71 1.46
N PHE A 44 -3.04 -18.39 0.73
CA PHE A 44 -4.19 -17.75 0.06
C PHE A 44 -5.58 -18.24 0.49
N SER A 45 -5.68 -19.11 1.51
CA SER A 45 -6.97 -19.64 2.00
C SER A 45 -7.77 -18.70 2.91
N MET A 46 -7.28 -17.50 3.23
CA MET A 46 -8.00 -16.54 4.11
C MET A 46 -8.66 -15.35 3.39
N PHE A 47 -8.53 -15.23 2.06
CA PHE A 47 -9.25 -14.22 1.30
C PHE A 47 -10.51 -14.84 0.69
N GLY A 48 -11.56 -14.92 1.53
CA GLY A 48 -12.84 -15.57 1.26
C GLY A 48 -13.48 -15.20 -0.09
N GLY A 49 -13.37 -16.14 -1.03
CA GLY A 49 -14.10 -16.18 -2.28
C GLY A 49 -14.26 -17.65 -2.69
N GLY A 50 -15.25 -18.33 -2.13
CA GLY A 50 -15.59 -19.70 -2.50
C GLY A 50 -16.29 -19.76 -3.87
N PRO A 51 -16.06 -20.80 -4.70
CA PRO A 51 -16.66 -20.91 -6.02
C PRO A 51 -18.11 -21.43 -5.98
N LYS A 52 -18.84 -20.98 -6.99
CA LYS A 52 -20.28 -21.11 -7.28
C LYS A 52 -20.68 -22.53 -7.71
N LYS A 53 -21.83 -23.02 -7.25
CA LYS A 53 -22.56 -24.15 -7.87
C LYS A 53 -24.03 -23.75 -8.09
N GLU A 54 -24.44 -23.75 -9.35
CA GLU A 54 -25.82 -23.68 -9.88
C GLU A 54 -26.54 -25.01 -9.68
N LYS A 55 -27.87 -25.18 -9.74
CA LYS A 55 -29.08 -24.37 -9.47
C LYS A 55 -30.23 -25.39 -9.53
N ALA A 56 -31.23 -25.30 -8.67
CA ALA A 56 -32.55 -25.87 -8.92
C ALA A 56 -33.54 -24.74 -8.64
N ASP A 57 -34.25 -24.34 -9.69
CA ASP A 57 -35.17 -23.21 -9.73
C ASP A 57 -36.46 -23.48 -8.94
N GLU A 58 -36.98 -22.45 -8.27
CA GLU A 58 -38.36 -22.05 -8.47
C GLU A 58 -38.52 -20.54 -8.24
N LYS A 59 -39.38 -19.94 -9.06
CA LYS A 59 -39.65 -18.50 -9.21
C LYS A 59 -40.31 -17.91 -7.96
N ASP A 60 -40.02 -16.65 -7.63
CA ASP A 60 -41.05 -15.59 -7.63
C ASP A 60 -40.44 -14.18 -7.53
N GLU A 61 -41.19 -13.21 -8.01
CA GLU A 61 -40.88 -11.83 -8.29
C GLU A 61 -40.91 -10.91 -7.04
N GLY A 62 -40.12 -9.82 -7.10
CA GLY A 62 -40.64 -8.48 -6.76
C GLY A 62 -40.78 -8.03 -5.31
N ALA A 63 -39.82 -7.20 -4.91
CA ALA A 63 -40.00 -5.92 -4.20
C ALA A 63 -40.33 -5.88 -2.68
N ASP A 64 -39.44 -5.13 -1.99
CA ASP A 64 -39.66 -4.30 -0.81
C ASP A 64 -40.41 -4.89 0.39
N GLU A 65 -39.62 -5.29 1.41
CA GLU A 65 -40.08 -5.29 2.79
C GLU A 65 -40.09 -3.85 3.33
N PRO A 66 -41.27 -3.39 3.78
CA PRO A 66 -41.39 -3.00 5.16
C PRO A 66 -42.48 -3.85 5.81
N SER A 67 -42.07 -4.68 6.77
CA SER A 67 -42.95 -5.57 7.52
C SER A 67 -44.14 -4.79 8.11
N GLY A 68 -45.34 -5.07 7.58
CA GLY A 68 -46.63 -4.68 8.16
C GLY A 68 -47.01 -5.57 9.35
N SER A 69 -48.22 -5.54 9.88
CA SER A 69 -49.40 -4.72 9.66
C SER A 69 -50.24 -4.88 10.93
N SER A 70 -51.02 -3.86 11.22
CA SER A 70 -52.05 -3.77 12.25
C SER A 70 -53.06 -4.92 12.20
N LYS A 71 -53.53 -5.40 13.36
CA LYS A 71 -54.93 -5.82 13.51
C LYS A 71 -55.48 -5.54 14.91
N ALA A 72 -56.70 -5.02 14.90
CA ALA A 72 -57.40 -4.40 16.00
C ALA A 72 -58.23 -5.37 16.89
N THR A 73 -58.59 -4.82 18.05
CA THR A 73 -59.79 -5.01 18.89
C THR A 73 -59.79 -5.98 20.09
N ALA A 74 -59.96 -5.34 21.26
CA ALA A 74 -60.82 -5.65 22.42
C ALA A 74 -60.43 -6.78 23.39
N ALA A 75 -59.98 -6.40 24.60
CA ALA A 75 -60.75 -6.50 25.86
C ALA A 75 -59.83 -6.26 27.07
N LYS A 76 -60.34 -5.55 28.08
CA LYS A 76 -59.67 -5.38 29.39
C LYS A 76 -59.63 -6.70 30.14
N THR A 77 -58.47 -7.07 30.69
CA THR A 77 -58.33 -7.71 32.00
C THR A 77 -56.92 -7.45 32.50
N ALA A 78 -56.83 -7.00 33.75
CA ALA A 78 -55.60 -6.75 34.49
C ALA A 78 -54.89 -8.07 34.80
N ASP A 79 -53.56 -8.08 34.69
CA ASP A 79 -52.66 -8.74 35.63
C ASP A 79 -51.25 -8.17 35.43
N GLU A 80 -50.57 -7.90 36.54
CA GLU A 80 -49.27 -7.24 36.68
C GLU A 80 -48.11 -8.22 36.41
N GLU A 81 -46.88 -7.69 36.28
CA GLU A 81 -45.56 -8.38 36.31
C GLU A 81 -45.14 -9.03 34.96
N ASP A 82 -44.05 -8.69 34.27
CA ASP A 82 -42.76 -8.06 34.56
C ASP A 82 -42.40 -7.11 33.41
N GLU A 83 -42.36 -5.80 33.65
CA GLU A 83 -41.66 -4.86 32.77
C GLU A 83 -40.16 -4.98 33.12
N VAL A 84 -39.41 -5.74 32.33
CA VAL A 84 -37.95 -5.76 32.42
C VAL A 84 -37.50 -4.34 32.13
N ASP A 85 -37.13 -3.62 33.19
CA ASP A 85 -36.63 -2.25 33.12
C ASP A 85 -35.27 -2.28 32.42
N ASP A 86 -35.27 -2.28 31.08
CA ASP A 86 -34.10 -2.10 30.20
C ASP A 86 -33.55 -0.65 30.32
N LYS A 87 -33.51 -0.11 31.54
CA LYS A 87 -32.82 1.14 31.84
C LYS A 87 -31.34 0.83 31.92
N GLU A 88 -30.62 1.07 30.82
CA GLU A 88 -29.17 1.18 30.85
C GLU A 88 -28.77 2.17 31.95
N PRO A 89 -27.86 1.81 32.87
CA PRO A 89 -27.43 2.73 33.92
C PRO A 89 -26.68 3.92 33.30
N ASP A 90 -27.24 5.12 33.41
CA ASP A 90 -26.60 6.38 32.99
C ASP A 90 -25.53 6.77 34.02
N VAL A 91 -24.30 6.27 33.81
CA VAL A 91 -23.16 6.54 34.70
C VAL A 91 -22.52 7.88 34.32
N HIS A 92 -22.70 8.88 35.17
CA HIS A 92 -22.07 10.19 35.04
C HIS A 92 -20.63 10.19 35.60
N PHE A 93 -19.69 10.79 34.88
CA PHE A 93 -18.30 10.97 35.31
C PHE A 93 -17.93 12.45 35.35
N GLU A 94 -17.34 12.91 36.45
CA GLU A 94 -16.80 14.27 36.57
C GLU A 94 -15.45 14.38 35.82
N PRO A 95 -15.27 15.35 34.90
CA PRO A 95 -14.03 15.49 34.14
C PRO A 95 -12.83 15.86 35.01
N VAL A 96 -11.76 15.06 34.97
CA VAL A 96 -10.50 15.36 35.68
C VAL A 96 -9.77 16.56 35.08
N VAL A 97 -9.93 16.79 33.77
CA VAL A 97 -9.27 17.89 33.04
C VAL A 97 -10.30 18.65 32.23
N HIS A 98 -10.35 19.96 32.43
CA HIS A 98 -11.23 20.86 31.70
C HIS A 98 -10.44 21.57 30.60
N LEU A 99 -10.69 21.20 29.35
CA LEU A 99 -10.14 21.91 28.18
C LEU A 99 -11.00 23.15 27.91
N THR A 100 -10.73 24.24 28.64
CA THR A 100 -11.55 25.47 28.61
C THR A 100 -11.37 26.29 27.34
N GLU A 101 -10.21 26.20 26.69
CA GLU A 101 -9.89 26.98 25.51
C GLU A 101 -9.97 26.12 24.25
N LYS A 102 -10.78 26.56 23.28
CA LYS A 102 -10.78 25.97 21.95
C LYS A 102 -9.49 26.36 21.24
N VAL A 103 -8.58 25.40 21.08
CA VAL A 103 -7.35 25.59 20.33
C VAL A 103 -7.68 25.64 18.83
N ASP A 104 -7.30 26.72 18.16
CA ASP A 104 -7.34 26.78 16.70
C ASP A 104 -6.23 25.87 16.14
N THR A 105 -6.63 24.87 15.36
CA THR A 105 -5.72 23.84 14.85
C THR A 105 -5.46 24.09 13.37
N LYS A 106 -4.20 24.38 13.04
CA LYS A 106 -3.76 24.54 11.65
C LYS A 106 -3.30 23.21 11.07
N THR A 107 -3.68 22.97 9.83
CA THR A 107 -3.29 21.75 9.10
C THR A 107 -1.86 21.80 8.60
N HIS A 108 -1.32 23.02 8.44
CA HIS A 108 -0.02 23.30 7.81
C HIS A 108 0.01 22.90 6.33
N GLU A 109 -1.15 23.04 5.68
CA GLU A 109 -1.40 22.75 4.27
C GLU A 109 -2.04 23.97 3.54
N GLU A 110 -2.21 25.09 4.24
CA GLU A 110 -2.94 26.28 3.76
C GLU A 110 -2.20 27.02 2.62
N SER A 111 -0.88 26.90 2.60
CA SER A 111 0.02 27.46 1.58
C SER A 111 0.21 26.54 0.38
N GLU A 112 -0.58 25.46 0.26
CA GLU A 112 -0.44 24.46 -0.79
C GLU A 112 -1.71 24.35 -1.64
N GLU A 113 -1.54 23.97 -2.90
CA GLU A 113 -2.59 23.65 -3.84
C GLU A 113 -2.69 22.13 -4.00
N GLN A 114 -3.89 21.57 -3.88
CA GLN A 114 -4.13 20.15 -4.08
C GLN A 114 -4.23 19.84 -5.58
N THR A 115 -3.19 19.25 -6.16
CA THR A 115 -3.13 18.90 -7.59
C THR A 115 -3.68 17.51 -7.88
N PHE A 116 -3.75 16.65 -6.86
CA PHE A 116 -4.35 15.31 -6.93
C PHE A 116 -4.98 14.93 -5.59
N LYS A 117 -6.10 14.21 -5.63
CA LYS A 117 -6.77 13.64 -4.46
C LYS A 117 -7.50 12.37 -4.83
N MET A 118 -7.25 11.29 -4.08
CA MET A 118 -7.95 10.01 -4.32
C MET A 118 -7.96 9.13 -3.09
N ARG A 119 -9.01 8.31 -2.95
CA ARG A 119 -9.09 7.26 -1.93
C ARG A 119 -8.09 6.14 -2.22
N ALA A 120 -7.32 5.74 -1.21
CA ALA A 120 -6.34 4.67 -1.32
C ALA A 120 -6.12 3.93 0.01
N LYS A 121 -5.43 2.79 -0.07
CA LYS A 121 -4.85 2.08 1.08
C LYS A 121 -3.32 2.03 0.92
N LEU A 122 -2.61 2.46 1.95
CA LEU A 122 -1.15 2.52 2.00
C LEU A 122 -0.61 1.40 2.90
N PHE A 123 0.49 0.81 2.47
CA PHE A 123 1.25 -0.22 3.17
C PHE A 123 2.71 0.22 3.30
N LYS A 124 3.37 -0.21 4.38
CA LYS A 124 4.83 -0.17 4.51
C LYS A 124 5.39 -1.58 4.48
N PHE A 125 6.53 -1.75 3.83
CA PHE A 125 7.27 -3.01 3.90
C PHE A 125 8.08 -3.04 5.19
N ASP A 126 7.77 -4.00 6.05
CA ASP A 126 8.57 -4.26 7.24
C ASP A 126 9.77 -5.14 6.89
N ARG A 127 10.99 -4.63 7.12
CA ARG A 127 12.22 -5.32 6.72
C ARG A 127 12.53 -6.51 7.62
N ASP A 128 12.14 -6.44 8.88
CA ASP A 128 12.42 -7.47 9.88
C ASP A 128 11.56 -8.70 9.65
N SER A 129 10.23 -8.53 9.50
CA SER A 129 9.32 -9.63 9.20
C SER A 129 9.19 -9.95 7.72
N ARG A 130 9.77 -9.12 6.83
CA ARG A 130 9.73 -9.25 5.36
C ARG A 130 8.30 -9.30 4.80
N GLU A 131 7.40 -8.50 5.37
CA GLU A 131 5.99 -8.49 5.00
C GLU A 131 5.45 -7.08 4.78
N TRP A 132 4.32 -7.00 4.07
CA TRP A 132 3.59 -5.74 3.90
C TRP A 132 2.63 -5.52 5.07
N LYS A 133 2.83 -4.44 5.83
CA LYS A 133 1.93 -4.02 6.91
C LYS A 133 1.06 -2.87 6.46
N GLU A 134 -0.23 -2.92 6.77
CA GLU A 134 -1.12 -1.78 6.51
C GLU A 134 -0.63 -0.57 7.31
N ARG A 135 -0.38 0.54 6.61
CA ARG A 135 0.06 1.79 7.23
C ARG A 135 -1.13 2.73 7.43
N GLY A 136 -2.08 2.77 6.49
CA GLY A 136 -3.31 3.53 6.65
C GLY A 136 -4.25 3.49 5.45
N THR A 137 -5.53 3.75 5.69
CA THR A 137 -6.55 3.90 4.67
C THR A 137 -7.15 5.31 4.75
N GLY A 138 -7.29 5.99 3.61
CA GLY A 138 -7.78 7.36 3.55
C GLY A 138 -7.54 8.03 2.20
N GLU A 139 -7.52 9.36 2.18
CA GLU A 139 -7.27 10.14 0.97
C GLU A 139 -5.78 10.46 0.83
N VAL A 140 -5.18 10.00 -0.27
CA VAL A 140 -3.84 10.45 -0.70
C VAL A 140 -3.99 11.75 -1.48
N ARG A 141 -3.13 12.72 -1.19
CA ARG A 141 -3.08 14.01 -1.86
C ARG A 141 -1.68 14.34 -2.32
N LEU A 142 -1.58 14.97 -3.49
CA LEU A 142 -0.37 15.66 -3.93
C LEU A 142 -0.60 17.15 -3.71
N LEU A 143 0.25 17.77 -2.89
CA LEU A 143 0.12 19.14 -2.44
C LEU A 143 1.31 19.94 -2.97
N LYS A 144 1.06 20.92 -3.83
CA LYS A 144 2.05 21.79 -4.44
C LYS A 144 2.13 23.11 -3.68
N HIS A 145 3.29 23.43 -3.12
CA HIS A 145 3.46 24.68 -2.38
C HIS A 145 3.37 25.90 -3.30
N LYS A 146 2.59 26.91 -2.92
CA LYS A 146 2.29 28.09 -3.76
C LYS A 146 3.53 28.94 -4.03
N GLU A 147 4.46 29.03 -3.08
CA GLU A 147 5.67 29.88 -3.21
C GLU A 147 6.84 29.14 -3.88
N ASN A 148 7.32 28.03 -3.31
CA ASN A 148 8.48 27.30 -3.84
C ASN A 148 8.14 26.29 -4.96
N GLY A 149 6.85 26.04 -5.23
CA GLY A 149 6.39 25.14 -6.29
C GLY A 149 6.60 23.65 -6.03
N ARG A 150 7.23 23.24 -4.92
CA ARG A 150 7.54 21.83 -4.62
C ARG A 150 6.27 21.08 -4.24
N THR A 151 6.12 19.89 -4.81
CA THR A 151 5.00 18.99 -4.54
C THR A 151 5.38 17.91 -3.53
N ARG A 152 4.57 17.71 -2.49
CA ARG A 152 4.68 16.59 -1.55
C ARG A 152 3.45 15.69 -1.59
N LEU A 153 3.66 14.43 -1.20
CA LEU A 153 2.59 13.47 -0.96
C LEU A 153 2.20 13.52 0.52
N VAL A 154 0.91 13.74 0.78
CA VAL A 154 0.35 13.67 2.13
C VAL A 154 -0.84 12.72 2.14
N MET A 155 -0.88 11.80 3.10
CA MET A 155 -2.02 10.91 3.31
C MET A 155 -2.38 10.86 4.80
N ARG A 156 -3.69 10.94 5.10
CA ARG A 156 -4.23 10.86 6.47
C ARG A 156 -5.17 9.68 6.59
N ARG A 157 -5.14 9.01 7.75
CA ARG A 157 -6.05 7.92 8.06
C ARG A 157 -7.47 8.45 8.28
N ASP A 158 -8.45 7.69 7.83
CA ASP A 158 -9.85 7.98 8.15
C ASP A 158 -10.09 8.05 9.66
N LYS A 159 -11.06 8.89 10.06
CA LYS A 159 -11.54 9.09 11.43
C LYS A 159 -10.51 9.72 12.38
N THR A 160 -9.32 9.15 12.48
CA THR A 160 -8.24 9.63 13.36
C THR A 160 -7.49 10.84 12.80
N LEU A 161 -7.55 11.06 11.47
CA LEU A 161 -6.86 12.14 10.75
C LEU A 161 -5.33 12.16 10.94
N LYS A 162 -4.76 11.13 11.55
CA LYS A 162 -3.32 10.94 11.72
C LYS A 162 -2.65 10.77 10.36
N VAL A 163 -1.55 11.48 10.16
CA VAL A 163 -0.73 11.36 8.95
C VAL A 163 -0.15 9.94 8.89
N CYS A 164 -0.17 9.32 7.71
CA CYS A 164 0.42 8.01 7.43
C CYS A 164 1.40 8.03 6.24
N ALA A 165 1.52 9.16 5.54
CA ALA A 165 2.62 9.46 4.63
C ALA A 165 2.77 10.98 4.53
N ASN A 166 4.02 11.45 4.54
CA ASN A 166 4.39 12.84 4.34
C ASN A 166 5.83 12.90 3.84
N HIS A 167 6.01 13.08 2.53
CA HIS A 167 7.32 13.21 1.90
C HIS A 167 7.23 13.99 0.59
N TYR A 168 8.30 14.66 0.20
CA TYR A 168 8.40 15.27 -1.13
C TYR A 168 8.40 14.20 -2.22
N VAL A 169 7.82 14.52 -3.37
CA VAL A 169 7.98 13.70 -4.58
C VAL A 169 9.32 14.07 -5.21
N VAL A 170 10.33 13.21 -5.13
CA VAL A 170 11.69 13.52 -5.59
C VAL A 170 12.03 12.83 -6.91
N PRO A 171 12.98 13.35 -7.72
CA PRO A 171 13.27 12.86 -9.07
C PRO A 171 13.73 11.39 -9.14
N ASP A 172 14.36 10.90 -8.10
CA ASP A 172 14.91 9.54 -8.01
C ASP A 172 13.87 8.47 -7.60
N MET A 173 12.67 8.88 -7.18
CA MET A 173 11.57 7.96 -6.89
C MET A 173 11.15 7.17 -8.14
N LYS A 174 10.86 5.88 -7.99
CA LYS A 174 10.37 5.05 -9.09
C LYS A 174 9.12 4.29 -8.67
N LEU A 175 8.00 4.58 -9.31
CA LEU A 175 6.78 3.77 -9.17
C LEU A 175 6.95 2.47 -9.96
N SER A 176 7.10 1.37 -9.25
CA SER A 176 7.09 0.01 -9.82
C SER A 176 5.74 -0.66 -9.61
N PRO A 177 5.23 -1.44 -10.58
CA PRO A 177 4.02 -2.22 -10.38
C PRO A 177 4.22 -3.27 -9.28
N ASN A 178 3.18 -3.53 -8.49
CA ASN A 178 3.23 -4.62 -7.50
C ASN A 178 2.85 -5.96 -8.16
N VAL A 179 3.59 -7.04 -7.86
CA VAL A 179 3.32 -8.36 -8.44
C VAL A 179 1.92 -8.83 -8.01
N GLY A 180 1.12 -9.25 -8.99
CA GLY A 180 -0.25 -9.73 -8.73
C GLY A 180 -1.29 -8.61 -8.48
N SER A 181 -0.96 -7.35 -8.74
CA SER A 181 -1.94 -6.25 -8.69
C SER A 181 -1.79 -5.29 -9.88
N ASP A 182 -2.91 -5.04 -10.55
CA ASP A 182 -3.08 -4.04 -11.62
C ASP A 182 -3.42 -2.63 -11.10
N ARG A 183 -3.61 -2.51 -9.78
CA ARG A 183 -4.12 -1.31 -9.08
C ARG A 183 -3.25 -0.88 -7.91
N SER A 184 -1.98 -1.30 -7.92
CA SER A 184 -1.03 -0.95 -6.86
C SER A 184 0.33 -0.52 -7.41
N TRP A 185 0.93 0.49 -6.77
CA TRP A 185 2.29 0.96 -7.06
C TRP A 185 3.16 0.87 -5.81
N VAL A 186 4.45 0.63 -6.02
CA VAL A 186 5.49 0.55 -4.98
C VAL A 186 6.57 1.59 -5.26
N TRP A 187 7.08 2.27 -4.24
CA TRP A 187 8.23 3.16 -4.33
C TRP A 187 9.01 3.23 -3.00
N ASN A 188 10.19 3.82 -3.04
CA ASN A 188 10.97 4.14 -1.86
C ASN A 188 10.91 5.65 -1.60
N ALA A 189 10.59 6.04 -0.38
CA ALA A 189 10.76 7.41 0.11
C ALA A 189 11.95 7.44 1.07
N SER A 190 12.96 8.26 0.79
CA SER A 190 14.18 8.36 1.61
C SER A 190 13.96 9.11 2.93
N ALA A 191 12.99 10.03 2.96
CA ALA A 191 12.71 10.92 4.07
C ALA A 191 11.19 11.12 4.26
N ASP A 192 10.49 10.08 4.71
CA ASP A 192 9.10 10.18 5.15
C ASP A 192 9.04 10.64 6.61
N VAL A 193 8.32 11.72 6.87
CA VAL A 193 8.24 12.36 8.21
C VAL A 193 6.87 12.15 8.87
N SER A 194 6.12 11.11 8.48
CA SER A 194 4.76 10.93 9.01
C SER A 194 4.70 10.40 10.45
N GLU A 195 5.80 9.88 10.97
CA GLU A 195 5.93 9.36 12.35
C GLU A 195 6.91 10.18 13.22
N GLY A 196 7.36 11.34 12.73
CA GLY A 196 8.28 12.24 13.44
C GLY A 196 9.51 12.58 12.59
N GLU A 197 10.67 12.04 12.98
CA GLU A 197 11.92 12.23 12.26
C GLU A 197 11.88 11.62 10.84
N PRO A 198 12.72 12.10 9.91
CA PRO A 198 12.78 11.53 8.56
C PRO A 198 13.24 10.07 8.55
N GLU A 199 12.42 9.20 7.97
CA GLU A 199 12.74 7.78 7.84
C GLU A 199 12.65 7.28 6.40
N ALA A 200 13.55 6.38 6.04
CA ALA A 200 13.48 5.68 4.76
C ALA A 200 12.39 4.59 4.79
N GLN A 201 11.40 4.71 3.93
CA GLN A 201 10.24 3.83 3.87
C GLN A 201 10.08 3.23 2.47
N THR A 202 9.86 1.92 2.39
CA THR A 202 9.40 1.26 1.17
C THR A 202 7.88 1.16 1.24
N LEU A 203 7.18 1.90 0.39
CA LEU A 203 5.74 2.10 0.44
C LEU A 203 5.05 1.41 -0.73
N ALA A 204 3.88 0.85 -0.48
CA ALA A 204 2.96 0.40 -1.52
C ALA A 204 1.61 1.06 -1.33
N ILE A 205 1.01 1.55 -2.41
CA ILE A 205 -0.32 2.15 -2.41
C ILE A 205 -1.24 1.36 -3.33
N ARG A 206 -2.46 1.10 -2.88
CA ARG A 206 -3.50 0.38 -3.62
C ARG A 206 -4.74 1.25 -3.80
N PHE A 207 -5.28 1.26 -5.01
CA PHE A 207 -6.48 2.00 -5.38
C PHE A 207 -7.68 1.06 -5.60
N GLY A 208 -8.87 1.65 -5.77
CA GLY A 208 -10.11 0.90 -6.00
C GLY A 208 -10.07 0.04 -7.27
N ASN A 209 -9.48 0.57 -8.35
CA ASN A 209 -9.38 -0.07 -9.66
C ASN A 209 -8.07 0.36 -10.37
N SER A 210 -7.80 -0.26 -11.53
CA SER A 210 -6.58 0.02 -12.31
C SER A 210 -6.55 1.43 -12.90
N GLU A 211 -7.69 1.96 -13.34
CA GLU A 211 -7.82 3.33 -13.87
C GLU A 211 -7.35 4.37 -12.85
N ASN A 212 -7.87 4.29 -11.61
CA ASN A 212 -7.49 5.13 -10.49
C ASN A 212 -5.99 5.04 -10.17
N ALA A 213 -5.42 3.83 -10.25
CA ALA A 213 -3.99 3.65 -10.05
C ALA A 213 -3.16 4.33 -11.15
N ASN A 214 -3.62 4.29 -12.39
CA ASN A 214 -2.93 4.96 -13.51
C ASN A 214 -3.05 6.49 -13.41
N LEU A 215 -4.21 7.03 -13.02
CA LEU A 215 -4.39 8.46 -12.74
C LEU A 215 -3.43 8.96 -11.64
N PHE A 216 -3.25 8.17 -10.57
CA PHE A 216 -2.25 8.49 -9.55
C PHE A 216 -0.83 8.48 -10.12
N LYS A 217 -0.47 7.45 -10.90
CA LYS A 217 0.86 7.35 -11.50
C LYS A 217 1.16 8.53 -12.42
N GLU A 218 0.20 8.93 -13.25
CA GLU A 218 0.33 10.11 -14.12
C GLU A 218 0.56 11.38 -13.32
N ALA A 219 -0.26 11.63 -12.30
CA ALA A 219 -0.12 12.80 -11.43
C ALA A 219 1.20 12.80 -10.64
N PHE A 220 1.65 11.63 -10.17
CA PHE A 220 2.91 11.46 -9.44
C PHE A 220 4.12 11.72 -10.34
N ILE A 221 4.14 11.16 -11.55
CA ILE A 221 5.22 11.38 -12.52
C ILE A 221 5.26 12.85 -12.95
N LYS A 222 4.11 13.49 -13.17
CA LYS A 222 4.05 14.92 -13.45
C LYS A 222 4.65 15.74 -12.30
N ALA A 223 4.25 15.46 -11.06
CA ALA A 223 4.80 16.12 -9.88
C ALA A 223 6.31 15.90 -9.74
N GLN A 224 6.79 14.70 -10.05
CA GLN A 224 8.21 14.36 -10.06
C GLN A 224 9.01 15.20 -11.06
N GLN A 225 8.53 15.30 -12.31
CA GLN A 225 9.17 16.10 -13.37
C GLN A 225 9.18 17.59 -13.01
N GLU A 226 8.07 18.12 -12.49
CA GLU A 226 8.00 19.51 -12.05
C GLU A 226 8.96 19.79 -10.89
N ASN A 227 9.08 18.84 -9.94
CA ASN A 227 9.98 18.97 -8.81
C ASN A 227 11.46 18.85 -9.20
N GLU A 228 11.81 18.05 -10.20
CA GLU A 228 13.20 17.91 -10.69
C GLU A 228 13.82 19.25 -11.05
N ALA A 229 13.08 20.09 -11.79
CA ALA A 229 13.51 21.43 -12.17
C ALA A 229 13.67 22.41 -10.98
N LEU A 230 13.15 22.07 -9.80
CA LEU A 230 13.19 22.89 -8.59
C LEU A 230 14.29 22.42 -7.64
N PHE A 231 14.50 21.11 -7.52
CA PHE A 231 15.58 20.55 -6.73
C PHE A 231 16.95 20.88 -7.34
N SER A 232 17.08 20.85 -8.68
CA SER A 232 18.33 21.21 -9.35
C SER A 232 18.73 22.69 -9.24
N LYS A 233 17.81 23.57 -8.83
CA LYS A 233 18.05 25.02 -8.65
C LYS A 233 18.38 25.41 -7.21
N SER A 234 18.24 24.47 -6.29
CA SER A 234 18.36 24.71 -4.85
C SER A 234 19.68 24.18 -4.26
N ASP A 235 20.54 23.59 -5.10
CA ASP A 235 21.89 23.13 -4.79
C ASP A 235 22.96 24.14 -5.23
#